data_AF-A0A7C5HJ00-F1
#
_entry.id   AF-A0A7C5HJ00-F1
#
_cell.length_a   1.000
_cell.length_b   1.000
_cell.length_c   1.000
_cell.angle_alpha   90.00
_cell.angle_beta   90.00
_cell.angle_gamma   90.00
#
_symmetry.space_group_name_H-M   'P 1'
#
loop_
_entity.id
_entity.type
_entity.pdbx_description
1 polymer ?
#
loop_
_entity_poly.entity_id
_entity_poly.type
_entity_poly.pdbx_seq_one_letter_code
_entity_poly.pdbx_strand_id
1 'polypeptide(L)'
;MSGRWDMVWPLLARFSQDLPTDATVWYMMPDGRYFSTAKGGLTDQNLSDRAYFSTLKAGKEVLGELVISKSTGQRSIIVATPVFSADGKLVAAIGVSVDAVKLAELVESRMTLPDNTYFYALDANTKITLHRYQARLFKTVSEVGNDESLGDDFKKVMGKEQGVFDYSLNGKNMASIFRKSPVLGWYFFIAQEVK
;
A
#
# COMPACT_ATOMS: atom_id res chain seq x y z
N MET A 1 -8.97 30.12 1.44
CA MET A 1 -7.69 30.76 1.79
C MET A 1 -6.63 29.69 1.96
N SER A 2 -5.56 29.83 1.19
CA SER A 2 -4.39 28.95 1.09
C SER A 2 -3.38 29.09 2.24
N GLY A 3 -3.65 29.94 3.25
CA GLY A 3 -2.65 30.38 4.24
C GLY A 3 -2.02 29.31 5.13
N ARG A 4 -2.53 28.07 5.17
CA ARG A 4 -1.83 26.95 5.82
C ARG A 4 -0.94 26.17 4.89
N TRP A 5 -1.22 26.15 3.58
CA TRP A 5 -0.39 25.42 2.62
C TRP A 5 1.02 25.98 2.57
N ASP A 6 1.15 27.32 2.45
CA ASP A 6 2.46 27.97 2.36
C ASP A 6 3.34 27.72 3.60
N MET A 7 2.71 27.50 4.77
CA MET A 7 3.40 27.12 6.00
C MET A 7 3.74 25.64 6.09
N VAL A 8 2.86 24.77 5.60
CA VAL A 8 3.00 23.30 5.70
C VAL A 8 3.89 22.74 4.60
N TRP A 9 3.95 23.41 3.44
CA TRP A 9 4.69 22.96 2.27
C TRP A 9 6.17 22.69 2.52
N PRO A 10 6.96 23.59 3.14
CA PRO A 10 8.38 23.32 3.38
C PRO A 10 8.61 22.05 4.21
N LEU A 11 7.72 21.77 5.16
CA LEU A 11 7.78 20.57 5.99
C LEU A 11 7.46 19.31 5.19
N LEU A 12 6.39 19.34 4.39
CA LEU A 12 5.99 18.19 3.55
C LEU A 12 7.00 17.91 2.44
N ALA A 13 7.56 18.96 1.83
CA ALA A 13 8.59 18.84 0.82
C ALA A 13 9.85 18.17 1.39
N ARG A 14 10.33 18.63 2.55
CA ARG A 14 11.45 17.99 3.25
C ARG A 14 11.14 16.54 3.61
N PHE A 15 9.97 16.30 4.20
CA PHE A 15 9.55 14.95 4.57
C PHE A 15 9.52 14.00 3.35
N SER A 16 9.08 14.47 2.18
CA SER A 16 9.09 13.65 0.97
C SER A 16 10.48 13.28 0.47
N GLN A 17 11.48 14.14 0.68
CA GLN A 17 12.87 13.88 0.29
C GLN A 17 13.58 12.89 1.21
N ASP A 18 13.16 12.82 2.48
CA ASP A 18 13.74 11.92 3.47
C ASP A 18 13.22 10.47 3.34
N LEU A 19 12.22 10.22 2.48
CA LEU A 19 11.61 8.90 2.30
C LEU A 19 12.34 8.09 1.21
N PRO A 20 12.85 6.89 1.51
CA PRO A 20 13.66 6.08 0.59
C PRO A 20 12.88 5.50 -0.60
N THR A 21 11.56 5.65 -0.62
CA THR A 21 10.66 5.08 -1.63
C THR A 21 10.16 6.11 -2.64
N ASP A 22 10.76 7.31 -2.69
CA ASP A 22 10.29 8.46 -3.49
C ASP A 22 8.80 8.72 -3.30
N ALA A 23 8.34 8.56 -2.06
CA ALA A 23 6.93 8.62 -1.74
C ALA A 23 6.40 10.04 -1.95
N THR A 24 5.21 10.14 -2.53
CA THR A 24 4.56 11.42 -2.73
C THR A 24 3.79 11.80 -1.48
N VAL A 25 4.10 12.97 -0.91
CA VAL A 25 3.39 13.52 0.24
C VAL A 25 2.31 14.46 -0.27
N TRP A 26 1.15 14.45 0.39
CA TRP A 26 0.01 15.27 -0.01
C TRP A 26 -0.76 15.82 1.18
N TYR A 27 -1.41 16.96 0.93
CA TYR A 27 -2.27 17.67 1.88
C TYR A 27 -3.65 17.84 1.25
N MET A 28 -4.66 17.22 1.83
CA MET A 28 -6.03 17.18 1.31
C MET A 28 -6.96 18.06 2.16
N MET A 29 -7.74 18.91 1.50
CA MET A 29 -8.78 19.72 2.12
C MET A 29 -10.06 18.87 2.35
N PRO A 30 -10.98 19.30 3.23
CA PRO A 30 -12.21 18.55 3.52
C PRO A 30 -13.13 18.29 2.31
N ASP A 31 -12.99 19.06 1.24
CA ASP A 31 -13.71 18.87 -0.03
C ASP A 31 -12.98 17.96 -1.04
N GLY A 32 -11.86 17.36 -0.64
CA GLY A 32 -11.07 16.41 -1.42
C GLY A 32 -10.08 17.04 -2.41
N ARG A 33 -10.10 18.37 -2.60
CA ARG A 33 -9.01 19.05 -3.32
C ARG A 33 -7.72 18.88 -2.54
N TYR A 34 -6.60 18.73 -3.22
CA TYR A 34 -5.34 18.42 -2.55
C TYR A 34 -4.12 18.97 -3.27
N PHE A 35 -3.10 19.23 -2.48
CA PHE A 35 -1.76 19.57 -2.92
C PHE A 35 -0.85 18.34 -2.83
N SER A 36 0.18 18.28 -3.68
CA SER A 36 1.07 17.12 -3.77
C SER A 36 2.52 17.53 -4.04
N THR A 37 3.46 16.88 -3.37
CA THR A 37 4.91 17.11 -3.62
C THR A 37 5.31 16.76 -5.05
N ALA A 38 4.70 15.73 -5.65
CA ALA A 38 4.93 15.34 -7.04
C ALA A 38 4.50 16.40 -8.06
N LYS A 39 3.52 17.25 -7.73
CA LYS A 39 3.07 18.36 -8.59
C LYS A 39 3.67 19.71 -8.20
N GLY A 40 4.39 19.80 -7.09
CA GLY A 40 4.90 21.08 -6.60
C GLY A 40 3.83 22.02 -6.03
N GLY A 41 2.58 21.55 -5.84
CA GLY A 41 1.47 22.45 -5.54
C GLY A 41 0.09 21.80 -5.65
N LEU A 42 -0.93 22.63 -5.86
CA LEU A 42 -2.33 22.22 -5.98
C LEU A 42 -2.50 21.35 -7.24
N THR A 43 -3.20 20.23 -7.09
CA THR A 43 -3.49 19.35 -8.23
C THR A 43 -4.81 19.75 -8.92
N ASP A 44 -4.95 19.36 -10.18
CA ASP A 44 -6.18 19.45 -10.98
C ASP A 44 -7.16 18.30 -10.72
N GLN A 45 -6.77 17.35 -9.85
CA GLN A 45 -7.52 16.16 -9.48
C GLN A 45 -8.19 16.35 -8.10
N ASN A 46 -9.15 15.49 -7.80
CA ASN A 46 -9.81 15.44 -6.50
C ASN A 46 -9.73 14.02 -5.91
N LEU A 47 -9.58 13.89 -4.59
CA LEU A 47 -9.54 12.59 -3.90
C LEU A 47 -10.90 12.16 -3.34
N SER A 48 -11.98 12.92 -3.54
CA SER A 48 -13.30 12.67 -2.96
C SER A 48 -13.96 11.36 -3.40
N ASP A 49 -13.54 10.81 -4.54
CA ASP A 49 -13.98 9.53 -5.10
C ASP A 49 -13.18 8.32 -4.57
N ARG A 50 -12.15 8.56 -3.75
CA ARG A 50 -11.33 7.50 -3.17
C ARG A 50 -12.03 6.88 -1.97
N ALA A 51 -11.92 5.56 -1.80
CA ALA A 51 -12.53 4.88 -0.66
C ALA A 51 -11.97 5.43 0.67
N TYR A 52 -10.65 5.64 0.76
CA TYR A 52 -10.00 6.27 1.91
C TYR A 52 -10.52 7.67 2.25
N PHE A 53 -11.14 8.41 1.33
CA PHE A 53 -11.65 9.75 1.61
C PHE A 53 -12.73 9.72 2.69
N SER A 54 -13.64 8.76 2.60
CA SER A 54 -14.71 8.57 3.59
C SER A 54 -14.15 8.21 4.97
N THR A 55 -13.12 7.37 5.02
CA THR A 55 -12.40 7.00 6.25
C THR A 55 -11.77 8.22 6.92
N LEU A 56 -11.05 9.05 6.15
CA LEU A 56 -10.44 10.28 6.66
C LEU A 56 -11.50 11.29 7.11
N LYS A 57 -12.61 11.42 6.39
CA LYS A 57 -13.74 12.28 6.81
C LYS A 57 -14.41 11.81 8.09
N ALA A 58 -14.42 10.50 8.35
CA ALA A 58 -14.89 9.93 9.60
C ALA A 58 -13.87 10.09 10.75
N GLY A 59 -12.76 10.78 10.51
CA GLY A 59 -11.73 11.02 11.53
C GLY A 59 -10.85 9.82 11.83
N LYS A 60 -10.80 8.84 10.92
CA LYS A 60 -10.00 7.63 11.07
C LYS A 60 -8.76 7.67 10.18
N GLU A 61 -7.69 7.04 10.66
CA GLU A 61 -6.47 6.85 9.89
C GLU A 61 -6.68 5.82 8.78
N VAL A 62 -5.84 5.92 7.76
CA VAL A 62 -5.78 5.00 6.61
C VAL A 62 -4.40 4.40 6.59
N LEU A 63 -4.33 3.07 6.66
CA LEU A 63 -3.09 2.33 6.64
C LEU A 63 -3.19 1.23 5.58
N GLY A 64 -2.38 1.31 4.54
CA GLY A 64 -2.24 0.23 3.57
C GLY A 64 -3.31 0.18 2.49
N GLU A 65 -4.01 1.29 2.18
CA GLU A 65 -4.97 1.28 1.06
C GLU A 65 -4.22 1.31 -0.28
N LEU A 66 -4.61 0.43 -1.21
CA LEU A 66 -3.94 0.27 -2.51
C LEU A 66 -4.66 1.07 -3.60
N VAL A 67 -3.96 2.00 -4.24
CA VAL A 67 -4.52 2.83 -5.33
C VAL A 67 -3.52 3.08 -6.44
N ILE A 68 -4.00 3.24 -7.67
CA ILE A 68 -3.21 3.91 -8.71
C ILE A 68 -3.24 5.40 -8.43
N SER A 69 -2.11 6.02 -8.11
CA SER A 69 -1.98 7.45 -7.77
C SER A 69 -2.52 8.34 -8.90
N LYS A 70 -3.34 9.35 -8.56
CA LYS A 70 -3.85 10.30 -9.56
C LYS A 70 -2.78 11.25 -10.06
N SER A 71 -1.80 11.59 -9.23
CA SER A 71 -0.76 12.57 -9.58
C SER A 71 0.41 11.96 -10.35
N THR A 72 0.71 10.68 -10.12
CA THR A 72 1.91 10.01 -10.67
C THR A 72 1.62 8.77 -11.51
N GLY A 73 0.41 8.19 -11.44
CA GLY A 73 0.10 6.93 -12.10
C GLY A 73 0.74 5.68 -11.48
N GLN A 74 1.52 5.84 -10.41
CA GLN A 74 2.17 4.72 -9.72
C GLN A 74 1.17 3.87 -8.93
N ARG A 75 1.50 2.59 -8.74
CA ARG A 75 0.84 1.73 -7.75
C ARG A 75 1.29 2.20 -6.37
N SER A 76 0.36 2.77 -5.61
CA SER A 76 0.66 3.40 -4.32
C SER A 76 -0.06 2.74 -3.16
N ILE A 77 0.66 2.64 -2.05
CA ILE A 77 0.14 2.25 -0.75
C ILE A 77 -0.06 3.54 0.04
N ILE A 78 -1.30 3.78 0.48
CA ILE A 78 -1.69 5.01 1.16
C ILE A 78 -1.54 4.83 2.68
N VAL A 79 -0.82 5.78 3.28
CA VAL A 79 -0.76 6.00 4.72
C VAL A 79 -1.19 7.44 4.96
N ALA A 80 -2.28 7.66 5.69
CA ALA A 80 -2.83 9.00 5.87
C ALA A 80 -3.55 9.17 7.21
N THR A 81 -3.50 10.38 7.74
CA THR A 81 -4.14 10.75 9.02
C THR A 81 -4.93 12.06 8.87
N PRO A 82 -6.13 12.16 9.46
CA PRO A 82 -6.88 13.41 9.50
C PRO A 82 -6.23 14.44 10.42
N VAL A 83 -6.38 15.71 10.07
CA VAL A 83 -5.90 16.85 10.86
C VAL A 83 -7.09 17.63 11.36
N PHE A 84 -7.15 17.85 12.67
CA PHE A 84 -8.21 18.58 13.35
C PHE A 84 -7.72 19.94 13.85
N SER A 85 -8.59 20.93 13.89
CA SER A 85 -8.34 22.15 14.66
C SER A 85 -8.54 21.92 16.15
N ALA A 86 -8.15 22.90 16.97
CA ALA A 86 -8.25 22.83 18.43
C ALA A 86 -9.70 22.63 18.94
N ASP A 87 -10.69 23.05 18.15
CA ASP A 87 -12.12 22.86 18.40
C ASP A 87 -12.65 21.49 17.91
N GLY A 88 -11.78 20.59 17.44
CA GLY A 88 -12.14 19.24 17.01
C GLY A 88 -12.71 19.15 15.58
N LYS A 89 -12.72 20.25 14.81
CA LYS A 89 -13.21 20.22 13.43
C LYS A 89 -12.16 19.62 12.49
N LEU A 90 -12.58 18.73 11.58
CA LEU A 90 -11.71 18.25 10.50
C LEU A 90 -11.34 19.41 9.56
N VAL A 91 -10.05 19.68 9.45
CA VAL A 91 -9.54 20.82 8.68
C VAL A 91 -8.64 20.42 7.53
N ALA A 92 -8.09 19.21 7.53
CA ALA A 92 -7.35 18.60 6.43
C ALA A 92 -7.13 17.11 6.66
N ALA A 93 -6.46 16.43 5.72
CA ALA A 93 -5.73 15.20 5.96
C ALA A 93 -4.32 15.33 5.37
N ILE A 94 -3.34 14.71 6.01
CA ILE A 94 -1.98 14.57 5.48
C ILE A 94 -1.78 13.10 5.16
N GLY A 95 -1.18 12.82 4.01
CA GLY A 95 -0.88 11.45 3.63
C GLY A 95 0.34 11.31 2.76
N VAL A 96 0.75 10.06 2.65
CA VAL A 96 1.90 9.58 1.90
C VAL A 96 1.41 8.50 0.95
N SER A 97 1.76 8.66 -0.31
CA SER A 97 1.63 7.64 -1.34
C SER A 97 2.98 6.95 -1.50
N VAL A 98 3.14 5.82 -0.82
CA VAL A 98 4.36 5.00 -0.90
C VAL A 98 4.33 4.22 -2.21
N ASP A 99 5.39 4.29 -3.01
CA ASP A 99 5.51 3.49 -4.24
C ASP A 99 5.66 2.01 -3.88
N ALA A 100 4.68 1.20 -4.27
CA ALA A 100 4.64 -0.23 -3.96
C ALA A 100 5.78 -1.01 -4.62
N VAL A 101 6.23 -0.57 -5.81
CA VAL A 101 7.36 -1.19 -6.51
C VAL A 101 8.64 -0.94 -5.75
N LYS A 102 8.94 0.33 -5.41
CA LYS A 102 10.15 0.69 -4.67
C LYS A 102 10.18 0.09 -3.26
N LEU A 103 9.02 0.01 -2.60
CA LEU A 103 8.94 -0.67 -1.31
C LEU A 103 9.23 -2.18 -1.45
N ALA A 104 8.71 -2.84 -2.49
CA ALA A 104 9.00 -4.26 -2.73
C ALA A 104 10.50 -4.48 -3.01
N GLU A 105 11.14 -3.61 -3.81
CA GLU A 105 12.57 -3.65 -4.09
C GLU A 105 13.42 -3.42 -2.82
N LEU A 106 13.03 -2.45 -1.99
CA LEU A 106 13.69 -2.20 -0.71
C LEU A 106 13.60 -3.42 0.21
N VAL A 107 12.42 -4.03 0.35
CA VAL A 107 12.25 -5.24 1.16
C VAL A 107 13.13 -6.37 0.64
N GLU A 108 13.10 -6.62 -0.67
CA GLU A 108 13.90 -7.66 -1.32
C GLU A 108 15.40 -7.46 -1.05
N SER A 109 15.91 -6.23 -1.22
CA SER A 109 17.32 -5.91 -0.98
C SER A 109 17.77 -6.12 0.48
N ARG A 110 16.82 -6.05 1.43
CA ARG A 110 17.09 -6.19 2.86
C ARG A 110 16.99 -7.63 3.34
N MET A 111 16.22 -8.47 2.67
CA MET A 111 15.98 -9.86 3.11
C MET A 111 17.06 -10.83 2.63
N THR A 112 17.73 -10.56 1.51
CA THR A 112 18.83 -11.41 0.98
C THR A 112 18.45 -12.90 0.91
N LEU A 113 17.25 -13.19 0.38
CA LEU A 113 16.74 -14.56 0.28
C LEU A 113 17.46 -15.34 -0.83
N PRO A 114 17.54 -16.69 -0.74
CA PRO A 114 17.99 -17.53 -1.85
C PRO A 114 17.16 -17.29 -3.12
N ASP A 115 17.74 -17.52 -4.31
CA ASP A 115 17.08 -17.25 -5.59
C ASP A 115 15.72 -17.93 -5.74
N ASN A 116 15.57 -19.14 -5.19
CA ASN A 116 14.32 -19.91 -5.22
C ASN A 116 13.34 -19.55 -4.11
N THR A 117 13.62 -18.52 -3.30
CA THR A 117 12.77 -18.08 -2.19
C THR A 117 12.42 -16.61 -2.37
N TYR A 118 11.16 -16.24 -2.12
CA TYR A 118 10.72 -14.85 -2.23
C TYR A 118 9.71 -14.43 -1.18
N PHE A 119 9.76 -13.14 -0.85
CA PHE A 119 8.77 -12.46 -0.05
C PHE A 119 7.64 -11.94 -0.93
N TYR A 120 6.41 -12.02 -0.42
CA TYR A 120 5.27 -11.28 -0.94
C TYR A 120 4.26 -10.98 0.17
N ALA A 121 3.41 -9.99 -0.07
CA ALA A 121 2.37 -9.61 0.85
C ALA A 121 1.01 -9.52 0.14
N LEU A 122 -0.05 -9.89 0.86
CA LEU A 122 -1.43 -9.82 0.42
C LEU A 122 -2.25 -8.93 1.37
N ASP A 123 -3.25 -8.22 0.86
CA ASP A 123 -4.29 -7.64 1.72
C ASP A 123 -5.31 -8.71 2.16
N ALA A 124 -6.27 -8.31 3.00
CA ALA A 124 -7.32 -9.21 3.50
C ALA A 124 -8.22 -9.81 2.40
N ASN A 125 -8.23 -9.21 1.20
CA ASN A 125 -8.99 -9.66 0.04
C ASN A 125 -8.12 -10.46 -0.95
N THR A 126 -6.95 -10.94 -0.52
CA THR A 126 -5.99 -11.70 -1.34
C THR A 126 -5.40 -10.91 -2.52
N LYS A 127 -5.45 -9.58 -2.48
CA LYS A 127 -4.77 -8.73 -3.46
C LYS A 127 -3.30 -8.60 -3.10
N ILE A 128 -2.43 -8.76 -4.09
CA ILE A 128 -0.98 -8.70 -3.95
C ILE A 128 -0.56 -7.25 -3.74
N THR A 129 -0.06 -6.95 -2.54
CA THR A 129 0.35 -5.61 -2.12
C THR A 129 1.84 -5.36 -2.39
N LEU A 130 2.68 -6.38 -2.14
CA LEU A 130 4.13 -6.36 -2.38
C LEU A 130 4.55 -7.68 -3.04
N HIS A 131 5.40 -7.59 -4.06
CA HIS A 131 5.97 -8.76 -4.72
C HIS A 131 7.17 -8.34 -5.59
N ARG A 132 8.23 -9.15 -5.63
CA ARG A 132 9.36 -8.94 -6.57
C ARG A 132 8.96 -8.94 -8.06
N TYR A 133 7.88 -9.62 -8.44
CA TYR A 133 7.36 -9.60 -9.80
C TYR A 133 6.33 -8.48 -9.95
N GLN A 134 6.78 -7.32 -10.43
CA GLN A 134 5.96 -6.10 -10.48
C GLN A 134 4.63 -6.28 -11.25
N ALA A 135 4.60 -7.15 -12.26
CA ALA A 135 3.40 -7.48 -13.03
C ALA A 135 2.27 -8.13 -12.19
N ARG A 136 2.58 -8.60 -10.98
CA ARG A 136 1.62 -9.17 -10.03
C ARG A 136 1.01 -8.13 -9.08
N LEU A 137 1.64 -6.97 -8.92
CA LEU A 137 1.17 -5.95 -7.98
C LEU A 137 -0.24 -5.49 -8.33
N PHE A 138 -1.10 -5.48 -7.31
CA PHE A 138 -2.52 -5.11 -7.32
C PHE A 138 -3.46 -6.07 -8.06
N LYS A 139 -2.94 -7.21 -8.52
CA LYS A 139 -3.75 -8.37 -8.89
C LYS A 139 -4.13 -9.17 -7.66
N THR A 140 -5.23 -9.87 -7.71
CA THR A 140 -5.56 -10.96 -6.78
C THR A 140 -4.71 -12.19 -7.08
N VAL A 141 -4.54 -13.07 -6.09
CA VAL A 141 -3.83 -14.35 -6.31
C VAL A 141 -4.46 -15.17 -7.44
N SER A 142 -5.79 -15.12 -7.60
CA SER A 142 -6.51 -15.81 -8.68
C SER A 142 -6.19 -15.28 -10.08
N GLU A 143 -5.71 -14.03 -10.21
CA GLU A 143 -5.35 -13.42 -11.51
C GLU A 143 -3.88 -13.70 -11.92
N VAL A 144 -3.11 -14.39 -11.08
CA VAL A 144 -1.66 -14.62 -11.30
C VAL A 144 -1.35 -16.05 -11.73
N GLY A 145 -2.13 -17.02 -11.26
CA GLY A 145 -2.00 -18.42 -11.67
C GLY A 145 -2.88 -18.74 -12.87
N ASN A 146 -2.50 -19.76 -13.64
CA ASN A 146 -3.41 -20.43 -14.58
C ASN A 146 -4.24 -21.53 -13.89
N ASP A 147 -4.05 -21.69 -12.58
CA ASP A 147 -4.72 -22.69 -11.76
C ASP A 147 -5.93 -22.07 -11.07
N GLU A 148 -7.12 -22.53 -11.44
CA GLU A 148 -8.38 -22.06 -10.87
C GLU A 148 -8.47 -22.28 -9.35
N SER A 149 -7.72 -23.26 -8.81
CA SER A 149 -7.75 -23.62 -7.38
C SER A 149 -6.91 -22.70 -6.49
N LEU A 150 -5.98 -21.92 -7.05
CA LEU A 150 -5.04 -21.10 -6.27
C LEU A 150 -5.77 -20.12 -5.34
N GLY A 151 -6.82 -19.47 -5.82
CA GLY A 151 -7.62 -18.56 -5.01
C GLY A 151 -8.28 -19.24 -3.81
N ASP A 152 -8.80 -20.45 -4.01
CA ASP A 152 -9.47 -21.20 -2.95
C ASP A 152 -8.49 -21.75 -1.93
N ASP A 153 -7.27 -22.11 -2.34
CA ASP A 153 -6.21 -22.50 -1.42
C ASP A 153 -5.80 -21.36 -0.50
N PHE A 154 -5.60 -20.14 -1.04
CA PHE A 154 -5.29 -18.97 -0.21
C PHE A 154 -6.43 -18.65 0.76
N LYS A 155 -7.69 -18.75 0.36
CA LYS A 155 -8.84 -18.53 1.25
C LYS A 155 -8.82 -19.42 2.50
N LYS A 156 -8.28 -20.64 2.42
CA LYS A 156 -8.18 -21.57 3.57
C LYS A 156 -7.21 -21.09 4.66
N VAL A 157 -6.26 -20.23 4.31
CA VAL A 157 -5.29 -19.66 5.26
C VAL A 157 -5.59 -18.22 5.64
N MET A 158 -6.36 -17.50 4.81
CA MET A 158 -6.95 -16.22 5.22
C MET A 158 -7.78 -16.41 6.50
N GLY A 159 -7.63 -15.48 7.44
CA GLY A 159 -8.24 -15.56 8.78
C GLY A 159 -7.34 -16.17 9.86
N LYS A 160 -6.28 -16.91 9.51
CA LYS A 160 -5.28 -17.38 10.48
C LYS A 160 -4.25 -16.28 10.75
N GLU A 161 -3.70 -16.23 11.97
CA GLU A 161 -2.69 -15.21 12.32
C GLU A 161 -1.28 -15.58 11.83
N GLN A 162 -0.96 -16.87 11.73
CA GLN A 162 0.29 -17.37 11.14
C GLN A 162 0.16 -18.86 10.81
N GLY A 163 1.09 -19.40 10.01
CA GLY A 163 1.17 -20.84 9.75
C GLY A 163 2.10 -21.22 8.61
N VAL A 164 2.10 -22.52 8.30
CA VAL A 164 2.69 -23.09 7.09
C VAL A 164 1.58 -23.23 6.05
N PHE A 165 1.92 -22.99 4.79
CA PHE A 165 0.99 -23.07 3.67
C PHE A 165 1.73 -23.49 2.40
N ASP A 166 1.47 -24.71 1.94
CA ASP A 166 2.07 -25.21 0.71
C ASP A 166 1.02 -25.17 -0.40
N TYR A 167 1.44 -24.76 -1.60
CA TYR A 167 0.54 -24.58 -2.75
C TYR A 167 1.25 -24.84 -4.07
N SER A 168 0.47 -25.06 -5.14
CA SER A 168 0.99 -25.15 -6.50
C SER A 168 0.82 -23.81 -7.22
N LEU A 169 1.85 -23.37 -7.93
CA LEU A 169 1.79 -22.19 -8.79
C LEU A 169 2.35 -22.54 -10.17
N ASN A 170 1.46 -22.65 -11.17
CA ASN A 170 1.83 -23.00 -12.54
C ASN A 170 2.65 -24.30 -12.62
N GLY A 171 2.24 -25.32 -11.87
CA GLY A 171 2.90 -26.64 -11.83
C GLY A 171 4.16 -26.70 -10.96
N LYS A 172 4.53 -25.61 -10.28
CA LYS A 172 5.64 -25.57 -9.33
C LYS A 172 5.11 -25.68 -7.90
N ASN A 173 5.72 -26.54 -7.10
CA ASN A 173 5.41 -26.67 -5.70
C ASN A 173 6.06 -25.52 -4.91
N MET A 174 5.26 -24.83 -4.11
CA MET A 174 5.70 -23.73 -3.26
C MET A 174 5.52 -24.15 -1.81
N ALA A 175 6.60 -24.24 -1.05
CA ALA A 175 6.55 -24.37 0.40
C ALA A 175 6.58 -22.97 1.01
N SER A 176 5.63 -22.61 1.88
CA SER A 176 5.60 -21.25 2.45
C SER A 176 5.24 -21.17 3.92
N ILE A 177 5.71 -20.11 4.55
CA ILE A 177 5.25 -19.67 5.87
C ILE A 177 4.59 -18.31 5.74
N PHE A 178 3.61 -18.05 6.58
CA PHE A 178 2.91 -16.77 6.60
C PHE A 178 2.65 -16.25 8.01
N ARG A 179 2.50 -14.94 8.10
CA ARG A 179 2.04 -14.22 9.29
C ARG A 179 1.20 -13.02 8.89
N LYS A 180 0.10 -12.79 9.59
CA LYS A 180 -0.73 -11.60 9.48
C LYS A 180 -0.12 -10.45 10.29
N SER A 181 -0.10 -9.27 9.69
CA SER A 181 0.29 -8.03 10.36
C SER A 181 -0.85 -7.54 11.24
N PRO A 182 -0.65 -7.37 12.55
CA PRO A 182 -1.68 -6.84 13.45
C PRO A 182 -1.99 -5.36 13.17
N VAL A 183 -1.08 -4.65 12.50
CA VAL A 183 -1.21 -3.22 12.19
C VAL A 183 -1.92 -3.01 10.85
N LEU A 184 -1.48 -3.72 9.80
CA LEU A 184 -1.99 -3.52 8.43
C LEU A 184 -3.16 -4.45 8.09
N GLY A 185 -3.35 -5.53 8.84
CA GLY A 185 -4.23 -6.63 8.46
C GLY A 185 -3.77 -7.41 7.23
N TRP A 186 -2.63 -7.05 6.65
CA TRP A 186 -2.00 -7.75 5.52
C TRP A 186 -1.38 -9.07 5.96
N TYR A 187 -1.24 -9.99 5.03
CA TYR A 187 -0.59 -11.28 5.21
C TYR A 187 0.78 -11.25 4.54
N PHE A 188 1.83 -11.53 5.29
CA PHE A 188 3.20 -11.60 4.80
C PHE A 188 3.61 -13.05 4.63
N PHE A 189 4.18 -13.37 3.48
CA PHE A 189 4.60 -14.71 3.11
C PHE A 189 6.08 -14.72 2.75
N ILE A 190 6.76 -15.80 3.12
CA ILE A 190 8.02 -16.22 2.52
C ILE A 190 7.75 -17.57 1.90
N ALA A 191 7.92 -17.68 0.58
CA ALA A 191 7.69 -18.92 -0.16
C ALA A 191 8.96 -19.35 -0.88
N GLN A 192 9.22 -20.65 -0.87
CA GLN A 192 10.32 -21.30 -1.55
C GLN A 192 9.77 -22.24 -2.62
N GLU A 193 10.27 -22.14 -3.84
CA GLU A 193 10.05 -23.14 -4.88
C GLU A 193 10.85 -24.39 -4.54
N VAL A 194 10.13 -25.51 -4.35
CA VAL A 194 10.71 -26.83 -4.04
C VAL A 194 10.74 -27.69 -5.29
N LYS A 195 11.79 -28.50 -5.42
CA LYS A 195 12.00 -29.43 -6.53
C LYS A 195 11.16 -30.70 -6.38
#